data_AF-A0A3Q9EC98-F1
#
_entry.id   AF-A0A3Q9EC98-F1
#
_cell.length_a   1.000
_cell.length_b   1.000
_cell.length_c   1.000
_cell.angle_alpha   90.00
_cell.angle_beta   90.00
_cell.angle_gamma   90.00
#
_symmetry.space_group_name_H-M   'P 1'
#
loop_
_entity.id
_entity.type
_entity.pdbx_description
1 polymer ?
#
loop_
_entity_poly.entity_id
_entity_poly.type
_entity_poly.pdbx_seq_one_letter_code
_entity_poly.pdbx_strand_id
1 'polypeptide(L)'
;MHSTNGRPSSVGRSPGPSVGPEGSLRGSVAFLALVAVAILAVSYPLASLVALAGLVALGILARSLARHVNREVVGHVTLPGLGTVEYRFTR
;
A
#
# COMPACT_ATOMS: atom_id res chain seq x y z
N MET A 1 51.64 -25.20 -29.87
CA MET A 1 50.22 -25.52 -29.63
C MET A 1 50.07 -25.98 -28.19
N HIS A 2 49.58 -25.12 -27.29
CA HIS A 2 49.06 -25.55 -26.00
C HIS A 2 47.96 -24.56 -25.59
N SER A 3 46.73 -25.05 -25.53
CA SER A 3 45.52 -24.30 -25.21
C SER A 3 44.92 -24.95 -23.98
N THR A 4 44.85 -24.23 -22.86
CA THR A 4 44.02 -24.62 -21.71
C THR A 4 43.37 -23.38 -21.10
N ASN A 5 42.05 -23.36 -21.28
CA ASN A 5 41.11 -22.46 -20.63
C ASN A 5 41.17 -22.60 -19.10
N GLY A 6 40.98 -21.49 -18.40
CA GLY A 6 40.76 -21.47 -16.95
C GLY A 6 40.26 -20.14 -16.44
N ARG A 7 39.05 -19.74 -16.83
CA ARG A 7 38.30 -18.68 -16.12
C ARG A 7 38.00 -19.18 -14.71
N PRO A 8 38.33 -18.45 -13.63
CA PRO A 8 37.53 -18.53 -12.43
C PRO A 8 36.24 -17.73 -12.68
N SER A 9 35.23 -18.44 -13.16
CA SER A 9 33.83 -18.08 -12.95
C SER A 9 33.60 -18.07 -11.44
N SER A 10 33.89 -16.95 -10.77
CA SER A 10 33.44 -16.75 -9.41
C SER A 10 31.94 -16.52 -9.45
N VAL A 11 31.24 -17.66 -9.38
CA VAL A 11 30.08 -17.92 -8.53
C VAL A 11 29.25 -16.67 -8.27
N GLY A 12 28.07 -16.65 -8.91
CA GLY A 12 27.02 -15.69 -8.67
C GLY A 12 26.89 -15.38 -7.18
N ARG A 13 27.34 -14.19 -6.81
CA ARG A 13 26.84 -13.54 -5.62
C ARG A 13 25.41 -13.18 -5.98
N SER A 14 24.48 -14.02 -5.53
CA SER A 14 23.06 -13.68 -5.47
C SER A 14 22.97 -12.22 -5.00
N PRO A 15 22.24 -11.34 -5.70
CA PRO A 15 21.83 -10.08 -5.13
C PRO A 15 20.91 -10.40 -3.94
N GLY A 16 21.50 -10.76 -2.80
CA GLY A 16 20.82 -10.72 -1.52
C GLY A 16 20.23 -9.32 -1.41
N PRO A 17 18.98 -9.18 -0.93
CA PRO A 17 18.19 -7.98 -1.10
C PRO A 17 19.01 -6.78 -0.65
N SER A 18 19.47 -5.99 -1.62
CA SER A 18 20.05 -4.69 -1.37
C SER A 18 18.91 -3.83 -0.87
N VAL A 19 18.64 -3.89 0.44
CA VAL A 19 17.91 -2.87 1.16
C VAL A 19 18.72 -1.60 0.97
N GLY A 20 18.39 -0.86 -0.09
CA GLY A 20 18.92 0.49 -0.28
C GLY A 20 18.66 1.29 0.99
N PRO A 21 19.43 2.36 1.26
CA PRO A 21 19.30 3.18 2.47
C PRO A 21 17.83 3.51 2.81
N GLU A 22 17.04 3.77 1.77
CA GLU A 22 15.59 4.03 1.82
C GLU A 22 14.76 2.91 2.48
N GLY A 23 15.10 1.64 2.22
CA GLY A 23 14.40 0.47 2.76
C GLY A 23 14.73 0.23 4.24
N SER A 24 15.98 0.47 4.63
CA SER A 24 16.42 0.39 6.03
C SER A 24 15.79 1.49 6.89
N LEU A 25 15.68 2.71 6.34
CA LEU A 25 15.11 3.86 7.04
C LEU A 25 13.60 3.71 7.22
N ARG A 26 12.87 3.31 6.17
CA ARG A 26 11.42 3.00 6.29
C ARG A 26 11.16 1.85 7.24
N GLY A 27 11.96 0.79 7.20
CA GLY A 27 11.86 -0.34 8.13
C GLY A 27 12.07 0.08 9.58
N SER A 28 13.09 0.90 9.84
CA SER A 28 13.40 1.42 11.17
C SER A 28 12.30 2.34 11.71
N VAL A 29 11.77 3.24 10.86
CA VAL A 29 10.66 4.13 11.23
C VAL A 29 9.39 3.32 11.52
N ALA A 30 9.06 2.33 10.69
CA ALA A 30 7.92 1.45 10.92
C ALA A 30 8.07 0.68 12.24
N PHE A 31 9.28 0.17 12.52
CA PHE A 31 9.56 -0.50 13.79
C PHE A 31 9.39 0.42 15.00
N LEU A 32 9.95 1.64 14.95
CA LEU A 32 9.78 2.63 16.02
C LEU A 32 8.32 3.02 16.22
N ALA A 33 7.56 3.17 15.13
CA ALA A 33 6.13 3.44 15.21
C ALA A 33 5.38 2.30 15.91
N LEU A 34 5.70 1.04 15.60
CA LEU A 34 5.11 -0.12 16.27
C LEU A 34 5.42 -0.14 17.78
N VAL A 35 6.67 0.15 18.16
CA VAL A 35 7.07 0.23 19.57
C VAL A 35 6.33 1.34 20.29
N ALA A 36 6.25 2.54 19.70
CA ALA A 36 5.52 3.66 20.27
C ALA A 36 4.02 3.35 20.44
N VAL A 37 3.41 2.69 19.44
CA VAL A 37 2.02 2.25 19.52
C VAL A 37 1.82 1.24 20.66
N ALA A 38 2.73 0.28 20.83
CA ALA A 38 2.67 -0.69 21.92
C ALA A 38 2.77 0.01 23.30
N ILE A 39 3.71 0.93 23.47
CA ILE A 39 3.87 1.70 24.71
C ILE A 39 2.60 2.51 25.01
N LEU A 40 2.03 3.17 23.99
CA LEU A 40 0.81 3.95 24.13
C LEU A 40 -0.38 3.07 24.53
N ALA A 41 -0.48 1.87 23.95
CA ALA A 41 -1.53 0.91 24.27
C ALA A 41 -1.48 0.40 25.71
N VAL A 42 -0.27 0.17 26.23
CA VAL A 42 -0.07 -0.23 27.64
C VAL A 42 -0.33 0.95 28.58
N SER A 43 0.13 2.15 28.23
CA SER A 43 0.03 3.32 29.10
C SER A 43 -1.37 3.95 29.14
N TYR A 44 -2.10 3.89 28.02
CA TYR A 44 -3.39 4.54 27.83
C TYR A 44 -4.40 3.64 27.12
N PRO A 45 -4.83 2.54 27.77
CA PRO A 45 -5.67 1.52 27.13
C PRO A 45 -6.98 2.08 26.57
N LEU A 46 -7.63 3.00 27.29
CA LEU A 46 -8.87 3.66 26.85
C LEU A 46 -8.64 4.55 25.62
N ALA A 47 -7.60 5.38 25.62
CA ALA A 47 -7.29 6.25 24.49
C ALA A 47 -6.94 5.43 23.23
N SER A 48 -6.21 4.32 23.40
CA SER A 48 -5.89 3.41 22.30
C SER A 48 -7.12 2.72 21.72
N LEU A 49 -8.09 2.33 22.55
CA LEU A 49 -9.37 1.80 22.06
C LEU A 49 -10.16 2.84 21.26
N VAL A 50 -10.20 4.08 21.74
CA VAL A 50 -10.87 5.18 21.02
C VAL A 50 -10.16 5.47 19.69
N ALA A 51 -8.83 5.52 19.68
CA ALA A 51 -8.04 5.73 18.47
C ALA A 51 -8.26 4.60 17.45
N LEU A 52 -8.24 3.33 17.92
CA LEU A 52 -8.50 2.17 17.07
C LEU A 52 -9.93 2.21 16.49
N ALA A 53 -10.93 2.47 17.33
CA ALA A 53 -12.31 2.62 16.88
C ALA A 53 -12.46 3.75 15.86
N GLY A 54 -11.79 4.88 16.09
CA GLY A 54 -11.75 6.01 15.16
C GLY A 54 -11.14 5.64 13.80
N LEU A 55 -10.01 4.93 13.79
CA LEU A 55 -9.37 4.44 12.56
C LEU A 55 -10.26 3.46 11.80
N VAL A 56 -10.91 2.54 12.52
CA VAL A 56 -11.86 1.58 11.92
C VAL A 56 -13.05 2.31 11.31
N ALA A 57 -13.66 3.24 12.05
CA ALA A 57 -14.78 4.05 11.57
C ALA A 57 -14.38 4.85 10.32
N LEU A 58 -13.20 5.47 10.33
CA LEU A 58 -12.68 6.22 9.19
C LEU A 58 -12.43 5.31 7.98
N GLY A 59 -11.88 4.11 8.20
CA GLY A 59 -11.67 3.13 7.12
C GLY A 59 -12.98 2.63 6.51
N ILE A 60 -14.00 2.37 7.34
CA ILE A 60 -15.34 2.01 6.87
C ILE A 60 -15.96 3.17 6.08
N LEU A 61 -15.88 4.38 6.61
CA LEU A 61 -16.40 5.59 5.97
C LEU A 61 -15.71 5.81 4.61
N ALA A 62 -14.38 5.80 4.56
CA ALA A 62 -13.61 5.92 3.34
C ALA A 62 -13.96 4.82 2.33
N ARG A 63 -14.17 3.57 2.79
CA ARG A 63 -14.61 2.47 1.92
C ARG A 63 -16.05 2.62 1.44
N SER A 64 -16.92 3.19 2.26
CA SER A 64 -18.30 3.51 1.91
C SER A 64 -18.31 4.57 0.82
N LEU A 65 -17.59 5.68 1.04
CA LEU A 65 -17.39 6.74 0.07
C LEU A 65 -16.75 6.21 -1.22
N ALA A 66 -15.68 5.42 -1.14
CA ALA A 66 -15.06 4.83 -2.32
C ALA A 66 -16.03 3.92 -3.08
N ARG A 67 -16.85 3.11 -2.41
CA ARG A 67 -17.88 2.29 -3.07
C ARG A 67 -19.03 3.13 -3.63
N HIS A 68 -19.42 4.20 -2.94
CA HIS A 68 -20.49 5.09 -3.34
C HIS A 68 -20.07 5.94 -4.55
N VAL A 69 -18.91 6.58 -4.49
CA VAL A 69 -18.27 7.30 -5.59
C VAL A 69 -17.94 6.34 -6.73
N ASN A 70 -17.46 5.13 -6.49
CA ASN A 70 -17.27 4.15 -7.57
C ASN A 70 -18.61 3.76 -8.22
N ARG A 71 -19.73 3.77 -7.49
CA ARG A 71 -21.07 3.57 -8.06
C ARG A 71 -21.54 4.75 -8.89
N GLU A 72 -21.20 5.97 -8.50
CA GLU A 72 -21.61 7.20 -9.21
C GLU A 72 -20.66 7.56 -10.37
N VAL A 73 -19.36 7.28 -10.23
CA VAL A 73 -18.30 7.53 -11.24
C VAL A 73 -18.17 6.37 -12.24
N VAL A 74 -18.46 5.13 -11.83
CA VAL A 74 -18.82 4.02 -12.75
C VAL A 74 -20.33 4.00 -13.01
N GLY A 75 -20.99 5.14 -12.80
CA GLY A 75 -22.11 5.55 -13.63
C GLY A 75 -21.63 5.94 -15.02
N HIS A 76 -20.91 5.03 -15.73
CA HIS A 76 -21.20 4.90 -17.15
C HIS A 76 -22.68 4.56 -17.17
N VAL A 77 -23.51 5.56 -17.43
CA VAL A 77 -24.95 5.47 -17.53
C VAL A 77 -25.25 4.52 -18.68
N THR A 78 -25.23 3.23 -18.37
CA THR A 78 -25.81 2.19 -19.19
C THR A 78 -27.18 1.99 -18.56
N LEU A 79 -28.09 2.92 -18.88
CA LEU A 79 -29.52 2.72 -18.64
C LEU A 79 -29.88 1.43 -19.40
N PRO A 80 -30.26 0.35 -18.72
CA PRO A 80 -30.59 -0.90 -19.40
C PRO A 80 -31.85 -0.66 -20.23
N GLY A 81 -31.67 -0.43 -21.53
CA GLY A 81 -32.73 -0.09 -22.48
C GLY A 81 -32.57 1.25 -23.21
N LEU A 82 -31.60 2.10 -22.84
CA LEU A 82 -31.28 3.36 -23.53
C LEU A 82 -29.78 3.36 -23.80
N GLY A 83 -29.40 3.07 -25.05
CA GLY A 83 -28.01 2.96 -25.49
C GLY A 83 -27.11 4.08 -24.97
N THR A 84 -25.85 3.72 -24.76
CA THR A 84 -24.70 4.51 -24.31
C THR A 84 -24.81 6.00 -24.67
N VAL A 85 -25.16 6.85 -23.70
CA VAL A 85 -25.04 8.30 -23.87
C VAL A 85 -23.69 8.72 -23.28
N GLU A 86 -22.69 8.83 -24.16
CA GLU A 86 -21.43 9.53 -23.85
C GLU A 86 -21.75 10.99 -23.53
N TYR A 87 -21.74 11.35 -22.24
CA TYR A 87 -21.69 12.75 -21.85
C TYR A 87 -20.27 13.28 -22.08
N ARG A 88 -20.03 13.76 -23.30
CA ARG A 88 -18.88 14.60 -23.61
C ARG A 88 -19.10 15.94 -22.94
N PHE A 89 -18.52 16.14 -21.76
CA PHE A 89 -18.34 17.48 -21.20
C PHE A 89 -17.41 18.25 -22.14
N THR A 90 -17.99 19.05 -23.03
CA THR A 90 -17.27 20.09 -23.76
C THR A 90 -17.06 21.24 -22.79
N ARG A 91 -15.87 21.32 -22.19
CA ARG A 91 -15.30 22.59 -21.75
C ARG A 91 -14.02 22.85 -22.51
#